data_AF-A0A0E0AAA2-F1
#
_entry.id   AF-A0A0E0AAA2-F1
#
_cell.length_a   1.000
_cell.length_b   1.000
_cell.length_c   1.000
_cell.angle_alpha   90.00
_cell.angle_beta   90.00
_cell.angle_gamma   90.00
#
_symmetry.space_group_name_H-M   'P 1'
#
loop_
_entity.id
_entity.type
_entity.pdbx_description
1 polymer ?
#
loop_
_entity_poly.entity_id
_entity_poly.type
_entity_poly.pdbx_seq_one_letter_code
_entity_poly.pdbx_strand_id
1 'polypeptide(L)'
;MNDNTTRDALKIKKGTIDEWLRCNKGVLPYAQDIPSSLNYHFNLTTRGYRALVMRFTIEYANNLTFATVKGGSHVVTTNKPKESFAMGKRWLANKPL
;
A
#
# COMPACT_ATOMS: atom_id res chain seq x y z
N MET A 1 4.75 -4.64 -19.39
CA MET A 1 3.28 -4.67 -19.52
C MET A 1 2.82 -4.43 -20.96
N ASN A 2 3.54 -3.62 -21.75
CA ASN A 2 3.19 -3.38 -23.17
C ASN A 2 3.73 -4.44 -24.14
N ASP A 3 4.64 -5.31 -23.70
CA ASP A 3 5.11 -6.44 -24.50
C ASP A 3 3.99 -7.48 -24.75
N ASN A 4 3.83 -7.92 -26.01
CA ASN A 4 2.72 -8.78 -26.40
C ASN A 4 2.78 -10.17 -25.77
N THR A 5 3.98 -10.74 -25.58
CA THR A 5 4.13 -12.04 -24.92
C THR A 5 3.68 -11.98 -23.46
N THR A 6 4.00 -10.88 -22.78
CA THR A 6 3.55 -10.60 -21.42
C THR A 6 2.02 -10.45 -21.35
N ARG A 7 1.41 -9.76 -22.33
CA ARG A 7 -0.05 -9.55 -22.38
C ARG A 7 -0.81 -10.86 -22.64
N ASP A 8 -0.29 -11.69 -23.53
CA ASP A 8 -0.86 -13.01 -23.83
C ASP A 8 -0.72 -13.97 -22.63
N ALA A 9 0.40 -13.90 -21.89
CA ALA A 9 0.60 -14.66 -20.66
C ALA A 9 -0.35 -14.22 -19.53
N LEU A 10 -0.58 -12.91 -19.39
CA LEU A 10 -1.53 -12.33 -18.43
C LEU A 10 -3.00 -12.43 -18.89
N LYS A 11 -3.28 -13.04 -20.05
CA LYS A 11 -4.63 -13.21 -20.62
C LYS A 11 -5.38 -11.89 -20.83
N ILE A 12 -4.68 -10.82 -21.21
CA ILE A 12 -5.30 -9.54 -21.53
C ILE A 12 -6.00 -9.63 -22.89
N LYS A 13 -7.31 -9.41 -22.92
CA LYS A 13 -8.09 -9.41 -24.17
C LYS A 13 -7.60 -8.31 -25.12
N LYS A 14 -7.33 -8.68 -26.37
CA LYS A 14 -6.92 -7.74 -27.42
C LYS A 14 -8.04 -6.72 -27.68
N GLY A 15 -7.67 -5.45 -27.81
CA GLY A 15 -8.61 -4.34 -28.03
C GLY A 15 -9.29 -3.78 -26.77
N THR A 16 -8.98 -4.26 -25.56
CA THR A 16 -9.58 -3.71 -24.33
C THR A 16 -8.79 -2.55 -23.74
N ILE A 17 -7.46 -2.57 -23.85
CA ILE A 17 -6.56 -1.52 -23.36
C ILE A 17 -5.51 -1.30 -24.43
N ASP A 18 -5.25 -0.05 -24.79
CA ASP A 18 -4.22 0.29 -25.77
C ASP A 18 -2.84 0.17 -25.13
N GLU A 19 -2.42 1.20 -24.38
CA GLU A 19 -1.15 1.23 -23.65
C GLU A 19 -1.37 1.07 -22.15
N TRP A 20 -0.54 0.25 -21.51
CA TRP A 20 -0.49 0.17 -20.06
C TRP A 20 0.33 1.33 -19.48
N LEU A 21 -0.35 2.26 -18.81
CA LEU A 21 0.26 3.39 -18.11
C LEU A 21 0.36 3.10 -16.62
N ARG A 22 1.52 3.39 -16.00
CA ARG A 22 1.73 3.18 -14.56
C ARG A 22 0.84 4.09 -13.70
N CYS A 23 0.70 5.36 -14.09
CA CYS A 23 -0.15 6.34 -13.40
C CYS A 23 -0.91 7.15 -14.46
N ASN A 24 -2.22 7.00 -14.54
CA ASN A 24 -3.06 7.81 -15.42
C ASN A 24 -3.56 9.07 -14.69
N LYS A 25 -2.72 10.11 -14.64
CA LYS A 25 -3.04 11.35 -13.89
C LYS A 25 -4.13 12.22 -14.54
N GLY A 26 -4.38 12.06 -15.84
CA GLY A 26 -5.28 12.93 -16.60
C GLY A 26 -6.76 12.56 -16.54
N VAL A 27 -7.11 11.42 -15.92
CA VAL A 27 -8.47 10.86 -15.93
C VAL A 27 -8.99 10.56 -14.52
N LEU A 28 -8.25 10.91 -13.47
CA LEU A 28 -8.71 10.68 -12.10
C LEU A 28 -9.90 11.63 -11.79
N PRO A 29 -11.13 11.11 -11.63
CA PRO A 29 -12.33 11.93 -11.48
C PRO A 29 -12.53 12.36 -10.02
N TYR A 30 -11.46 12.72 -9.32
CA TYR A 30 -11.54 13.17 -7.93
C TYR A 30 -11.75 14.68 -7.93
N ALA A 31 -12.91 15.10 -7.42
CA ALA A 31 -13.24 16.52 -7.31
C ALA A 31 -12.46 17.20 -6.18
N GLN A 32 -12.17 16.48 -5.09
CA GLN A 32 -11.53 17.00 -3.88
C GLN A 32 -10.80 15.89 -3.11
N ASP A 33 -9.79 16.29 -2.34
CA ASP A 33 -9.06 15.42 -1.42
C ASP A 33 -9.77 15.29 -0.07
N ILE A 34 -9.60 14.14 0.60
CA ILE A 34 -10.02 13.97 1.99
C ILE A 34 -8.94 14.59 2.88
N PRO A 35 -9.27 15.60 3.71
CA PRO A 35 -8.27 16.33 4.50
C PRO A 35 -7.61 15.47 5.59
N SER A 36 -8.31 14.45 6.11
CA SER A 36 -7.73 13.53 7.10
C SER A 36 -8.43 12.16 7.12
N SER A 37 -7.63 11.11 7.26
CA SER A 37 -8.08 9.72 7.38
C SER A 37 -8.29 9.25 8.82
N LEU A 38 -7.97 10.09 9.82
CA LEU A 38 -7.91 9.69 11.23
C LEU A 38 -9.24 9.12 11.75
N ASN A 39 -10.37 9.74 11.40
CA ASN A 39 -11.69 9.27 11.82
C ASN A 39 -12.00 7.85 11.32
N TYR A 40 -11.53 7.50 10.12
CA TYR A 40 -11.72 6.16 9.55
C TYR A 40 -10.84 5.14 10.26
N HIS A 41 -9.57 5.47 10.52
CA HIS A 41 -8.68 4.59 11.29
C HIS A 41 -9.22 4.35 12.70
N PHE A 42 -9.73 5.38 13.38
CA PHE A 42 -10.33 5.26 14.71
C PHE A 42 -11.56 4.34 14.71
N ASN A 43 -12.47 4.48 13.74
CA ASN A 43 -13.65 3.61 13.64
C ASN A 43 -13.27 2.15 13.39
N LEU A 44 -12.23 1.88 12.60
CA LEU A 44 -11.75 0.52 12.36
C LEU A 44 -11.08 -0.08 13.60
N THR A 45 -10.25 0.70 14.29
CA THR A 45 -9.50 0.19 15.45
C THR A 45 -10.41 -0.03 16.66
N THR A 46 -11.42 0.83 16.87
CA THR A 46 -12.46 0.64 17.91
C THR A 46 -13.33 -0.60 17.68
N ARG A 47 -13.50 -1.03 16.42
CA ARG A 47 -14.16 -2.31 16.06
C ARG A 47 -13.26 -3.53 16.22
N GLY A 48 -12.00 -3.35 16.66
CA GLY A 48 -11.05 -4.44 16.87
C GLY A 48 -10.24 -4.85 15.64
N TYR A 49 -10.35 -4.12 14.51
CA TYR A 49 -9.51 -4.40 13.35
C TYR A 49 -8.07 -3.97 13.61
N ARG A 50 -7.14 -4.86 13.29
CA ARG A 50 -5.71 -4.57 13.34
C ARG A 50 -5.30 -3.76 12.11
N ALA A 51 -4.60 -2.65 12.34
CA ALA A 51 -4.01 -1.84 11.28
C ALA A 51 -2.51 -1.65 11.50
N LEU A 52 -1.75 -1.82 10.40
CA LEU A 52 -0.32 -1.63 10.32
C LEU A 52 -0.02 -0.40 9.50
N VAL A 53 0.74 0.54 10.06
CA VAL A 53 1.19 1.74 9.36
C VAL A 53 2.71 1.70 9.22
N MET A 54 3.18 1.73 7.97
CA MET A 54 4.60 1.67 7.61
C MET A 54 5.10 3.06 7.20
N ARG A 55 5.59 3.86 8.15
CA ARG A 55 6.08 5.23 7.89
C ARG A 55 6.99 5.75 9.00
N PHE A 56 7.80 6.76 8.67
CA PHE A 56 8.57 7.59 9.61
C PHE A 56 7.77 8.86 9.97
N THR A 57 6.82 8.81 10.92
CA THR A 57 6.39 9.95 11.78
C THR A 57 5.31 9.52 12.80
N ILE A 58 5.19 10.28 13.90
CA ILE A 58 4.73 9.89 15.25
C ILE A 58 3.21 10.14 15.48
N GLU A 59 2.63 9.22 16.28
CA GLU A 59 1.40 9.18 17.11
C GLU A 59 -0.01 9.42 16.52
N TYR A 60 -0.86 8.40 16.66
CA TYR A 60 -1.98 8.40 17.62
C TYR A 60 -2.14 6.99 18.21
N ALA A 61 -2.26 6.90 19.54
CA ALA A 61 -2.49 5.66 20.28
C ALA A 61 -3.98 5.27 20.21
N ASN A 62 -4.30 4.23 19.43
CA ASN A 62 -5.57 3.47 19.49
C ASN A 62 -5.41 2.17 18.68
N ASN A 63 -4.86 1.10 19.29
CA ASN A 63 -4.75 -0.25 18.71
C ASN A 63 -4.07 -0.32 17.30
N LEU A 64 -3.19 0.65 17.00
CA LEU A 64 -2.40 0.71 15.77
C LEU A 64 -0.97 0.23 16.04
N THR A 65 -0.43 -0.58 15.14
CA THR A 65 0.99 -0.94 15.17
C THR A 65 1.76 -0.09 14.17
N PHE A 66 2.73 0.68 14.67
CA PHE A 66 3.62 1.51 13.88
C PHE A 66 4.97 0.84 13.71
N ALA A 67 5.44 0.75 12.47
CA ALA A 67 6.75 0.19 12.17
C ALA A 67 7.50 1.09 11.19
N THR A 68 8.76 1.33 11.50
CA THR A 68 9.68 2.10 10.65
C THR A 68 10.74 1.16 10.08
N VAL A 69 10.90 1.19 8.77
CA VAL A 69 12.04 0.56 8.10
C VAL A 69 13.12 1.61 7.90
N LYS A 70 14.22 1.49 8.64
CA LYS A 70 15.34 2.44 8.57
C LYS A 70 15.91 2.52 7.15
N GLY A 71 16.02 3.74 6.61
CA GLY A 71 16.46 3.97 5.23
C GLY A 71 15.44 3.54 4.17
N GLY A 72 14.18 3.30 4.55
CA GLY A 72 13.07 3.05 3.62
C GLY A 72 12.65 4.32 2.87
N SER A 73 12.36 4.18 1.58
CA SER A 73 11.80 5.26 0.76
C SER A 73 10.27 5.29 0.82
N HIS A 74 9.63 6.17 0.03
CA HIS A 74 8.17 6.13 -0.18
C HIS A 74 7.70 4.74 -0.68
N VAL A 75 8.54 4.05 -1.45
CA VAL A 75 8.29 2.67 -1.89
C VAL A 75 9.29 1.76 -1.19
N VAL A 76 9.08 1.54 0.11
CA VAL A 76 9.98 0.80 0.99
C VAL A 76 10.29 -0.62 0.48
N THR A 77 9.33 -1.26 -0.20
CA THR A 77 9.50 -2.60 -0.78
C THR A 77 10.52 -2.65 -1.89
N THR A 78 10.79 -1.53 -2.57
CA THR A 78 11.77 -1.45 -3.66
C THR A 78 13.19 -1.38 -3.12
N ASN A 79 13.44 -0.55 -2.09
CA ASN A 79 14.80 -0.31 -1.59
C ASN A 79 15.15 -1.11 -0.32
N LYS A 80 14.15 -1.62 0.40
CA LYS A 80 14.29 -2.47 1.60
C LYS A 80 13.39 -3.71 1.51
N PRO A 81 13.56 -4.58 0.50
CA PRO A 81 12.67 -5.71 0.26
C PRO A 81 12.70 -6.75 1.38
N LYS A 82 13.87 -7.03 1.96
CA LYS A 82 14.02 -8.06 3.01
C LYS A 82 13.32 -7.64 4.31
N GLU A 83 13.52 -6.41 4.71
CA GLU A 83 12.94 -5.81 5.91
C GLU A 83 11.42 -5.66 5.76
N SER A 84 10.98 -5.20 4.58
CA SER A 84 9.55 -5.09 4.25
C SER A 84 8.84 -6.45 4.27
N PHE A 85 9.49 -7.47 3.71
CA PHE A 85 8.95 -8.83 3.72
C PHE A 85 8.91 -9.43 5.13
N ALA A 86 9.97 -9.25 5.93
CA ALA A 86 10.01 -9.73 7.31
C ALA A 86 8.90 -9.10 8.16
N MET A 87 8.69 -7.78 8.02
CA MET A 87 7.63 -7.05 8.70
C MET A 87 6.24 -7.57 8.29
N GLY A 88 5.96 -7.68 6.99
CA GLY A 88 4.69 -8.22 6.50
C GLY A 88 4.42 -9.64 7.01
N LYS A 89 5.45 -10.51 6.98
CA LYS A 89 5.36 -11.89 7.47
C LYS A 89 5.06 -11.95 8.98
N ARG A 90 5.74 -11.13 9.79
CA ARG A 90 5.52 -11.06 11.25
C ARG A 90 4.12 -10.55 11.56
N TRP A 91 3.69 -9.48 10.88
CA TRP A 91 2.36 -8.89 11.05
C TRP A 91 1.23 -9.89 10.77
N LEU A 92 1.28 -10.59 9.64
CA LEU A 92 0.29 -11.59 9.25
C LEU A 92 0.27 -12.79 10.20
N ALA A 93 1.41 -13.13 10.81
CA ALA A 93 1.55 -14.23 11.76
C ALA A 93 1.24 -13.85 13.22
N ASN A 94 0.74 -12.63 13.49
CA ASN A 94 0.54 -12.10 14.85
C ASN A 94 1.81 -12.12 15.72
N LYS A 95 2.98 -12.00 15.10
CA LYS A 95 4.27 -11.95 15.79
C LYS A 95 4.71 -10.50 16.02
N PRO A 96 5.47 -10.22 17.09
CA PRO A 96 6.10 -8.93 17.29
C PRO A 96 6.95 -8.52 16.08
N LEU A 97 6.93 -7.23 15.74
CA LEU A 97 7.67 -6.66 14.60
C LEU A 97 9.14 -6.42 14.93
#